data_AF-A0A973GVF7-F1
#
_entry.id   AF-A0A973GVF7-F1
#
_cell.length_a   1.000
_cell.length_b   1.000
_cell.length_c   1.000
_cell.angle_alpha   90.00
_cell.angle_beta   90.00
_cell.angle_gamma   90.00
#
_symmetry.space_group_name_H-M   'P 1'
#
loop_
_entity.id
_entity.type
_entity.pdbx_description
1 polymer ?
#
loop_
_entity_poly.entity_id
_entity_poly.type
_entity_poly.pdbx_seq_one_letter_code
_entity_poly.pdbx_strand_id
1 'polypeptide(L)' 'MGPDDWIALWGGGVNAQATLPLGTVEDVRRETALATHSLGQDGGYVFCNIHNILAEIAPEKVIAMYQAASW' A
#
# COMPACT_ATOMS: atom_id res chain seq x y z
N MET A 1 9.76 -22.27 10.88
CA MET A 1 8.98 -22.50 9.65
C MET A 1 9.56 -23.70 8.94
N GLY A 2 8.69 -24.63 8.51
CA GLY A 2 9.09 -25.82 7.75
C GLY A 2 9.34 -25.49 6.27
N PRO A 3 9.88 -26.42 5.49
CA PRO A 3 10.28 -26.22 4.09
C PRO A 3 9.12 -25.87 3.13
N ASP A 4 7.86 -25.96 3.56
CA ASP A 4 6.67 -25.90 2.70
C ASP A 4 5.66 -24.77 3.02
N ASP A 5 5.92 -23.89 4.00
CA ASP A 5 4.98 -22.83 4.42
C ASP A 5 5.28 -21.46 3.79
N TRP A 6 5.16 -21.34 2.47
CA TRP A 6 5.36 -20.07 1.75
C TRP A 6 4.03 -19.35 1.51
N ILE A 7 3.55 -18.61 2.51
CA ILE A 7 2.43 -17.68 2.35
C ILE A 7 2.98 -16.30 2.01
N ALA A 8 2.41 -15.67 0.99
CA ALA A 8 2.66 -14.27 0.68
C ALA A 8 1.52 -13.38 1.18
N LEU A 9 1.86 -12.22 1.72
CA LEU A 9 0.92 -11.14 2.00
C LEU A 9 0.68 -10.34 0.72
N TRP A 10 -0.59 -10.21 0.32
CA TRP A 10 -0.99 -9.41 -0.83
C TRP A 10 -1.99 -8.34 -0.39
N GLY A 11 -1.73 -7.07 -0.70
CA GLY A 11 -2.57 -5.94 -0.30
C GLY A 11 -1.91 -4.98 0.69
N GLY A 12 -2.68 -4.44 1.63
CA GLY A 12 -2.16 -3.61 2.73
C GLY A 12 -1.74 -2.18 2.36
N GLY A 13 -1.98 -1.71 1.13
CA GLY A 13 -1.35 -0.49 0.61
C GLY A 13 -1.67 0.83 1.35
N VAL A 14 -2.91 1.33 1.24
CA VAL A 14 -3.34 2.56 1.94
C VAL A 14 -4.79 2.45 2.36
N ASN A 15 -5.18 3.11 3.45
CA ASN A 15 -6.56 3.15 3.90
C ASN A 15 -7.48 3.73 2.82
N ALA A 16 -8.30 2.86 2.21
CA ALA A 16 -9.20 3.19 1.11
C ALA A 16 -10.41 4.03 1.54
N GLN A 17 -10.67 4.19 2.84
CA GLN A 17 -11.85 4.90 3.37
C GLN A 17 -11.51 6.26 4.00
N ALA A 18 -10.30 6.42 4.54
CA ALA A 18 -9.88 7.64 5.20
C ALA A 18 -8.75 8.34 4.42
N THR A 19 -7.55 7.75 4.39
CA THR A 19 -6.37 8.45 3.86
C THR A 19 -6.45 8.67 2.36
N LEU A 20 -6.82 7.64 1.60
CA LEU A 20 -6.90 7.75 0.14
C LEU A 20 -7.95 8.79 -0.30
N PRO A 21 -9.22 8.75 0.18
CA PRO A 21 -10.22 9.75 -0.23
C PRO A 21 -10.02 11.11 0.44
N LEU A 22 -9.76 11.17 1.76
CA LEU A 22 -9.83 12.41 2.54
C LEU A 22 -8.47 13.06 2.84
N GLY A 23 -7.37 12.31 2.76
CA GLY A 23 -6.03 12.79 3.07
C GLY A 23 -5.38 13.60 1.94
N THR A 24 -4.21 14.16 2.23
CA THR A 24 -3.33 14.80 1.24
C THR A 24 -2.50 13.78 0.47
N VAL A 25 -1.84 14.20 -0.61
CA VAL A 25 -0.87 13.36 -1.33
C VAL A 25 0.26 12.90 -0.41
N GLU A 26 0.69 13.74 0.53
CA GLU A 26 1.74 13.38 1.49
C GLU A 26 1.25 12.37 2.53
N ASP A 27 -0.01 12.46 2.96
CA ASP A 27 -0.59 11.44 3.85
C ASP A 27 -0.59 10.06 3.18
N VAL A 28 -0.95 10.00 1.88
CA VAL A 28 -0.90 8.76 1.09
C VAL A 28 0.54 8.24 0.98
N ARG A 29 1.50 9.11 0.62
CA ARG A 29 2.92 8.73 0.53
C ARG A 29 3.42 8.14 1.86
N ARG A 30 3.13 8.81 2.98
CA ARG A 30 3.57 8.40 4.32
C ARG A 30 2.95 7.07 4.75
N GLU A 31 1.65 6.89 4.59
CA GLU A 31 0.99 5.64 4.98
C GLU A 31 1.45 4.47 4.11
N THR A 32 1.57 4.67 2.79
CA THR A 32 2.07 3.63 1.90
C THR A 32 3.50 3.23 2.24
N ALA A 33 4.41 4.19 2.48
CA ALA A 33 5.77 3.88 2.89
C ALA A 33 5.82 3.09 4.21
N LEU A 34 4.98 3.46 5.19
CA LEU A 34 4.87 2.73 6.45
C LEU A 34 4.36 1.30 6.24
N ALA A 35 3.31 1.13 5.45
CA ALA A 35 2.72 -0.17 5.17
C ALA A 35 3.71 -1.08 4.41
N THR A 36 4.35 -0.57 3.36
CA THR A 36 5.37 -1.30 2.60
C THR A 36 6.56 -1.67 3.48
N HIS A 37 7.06 -0.75 4.31
CA HIS A 37 8.14 -1.05 5.25
C HIS A 37 7.75 -2.10 6.28
N SER A 38 6.51 -2.09 6.78
CA SER A 38 6.07 -3.01 7.84
C SER A 38 5.73 -4.40 7.31
N LEU A 39 5.09 -4.49 6.14
CA LEU A 39 4.61 -5.75 5.56
C LEU A 39 5.68 -6.41 4.69
N GLY A 40 6.60 -5.64 4.12
CA GLY A 40 7.68 -6.14 3.28
C GLY A 40 8.92 -6.62 4.03
N GLN A 41 8.92 -6.55 5.37
CA GLN A 41 10.03 -7.10 6.15
C GLN A 41 10.19 -8.59 5.86
N ASP A 42 11.43 -9.02 5.64
CA ASP A 42 11.78 -10.42 5.38
C ASP A 42 11.19 -11.05 4.10
N GLY A 43 10.62 -10.23 3.20
CA GLY A 43 10.07 -10.66 1.91
C GLY A 43 8.65 -11.22 2.01
N GLY A 44 8.18 -11.91 0.96
CA GLY A 44 6.83 -12.50 0.95
C GLY A 44 5.69 -11.49 0.89
N TYR A 45 5.94 -10.26 0.43
CA TYR A 45 4.93 -9.21 0.31
C TYR A 45 4.77 -8.75 -1.14
N VAL A 46 3.52 -8.66 -1.60
CA VAL A 46 3.14 -8.09 -2.88
C VAL A 46 2.22 -6.91 -2.63
N PHE A 47 2.72 -5.71 -2.92
CA PHE A 47 1.96 -4.49 -2.74
C PHE A 47 0.71 -4.45 -3.63
N CYS A 48 -0.43 -4.15 -3.02
CA CYS A 48 -1.67 -3.77 -3.70
C CYS A 48 -2.46 -2.82 -2.78
N ASN A 49 -3.31 -1.97 -3.36
CA ASN A 49 -4.21 -1.16 -2.53
C ASN A 49 -5.14 -2.08 -1.70
N ILE A 50 -5.55 -1.63 -0.51
CA ILE A 50 -6.38 -2.43 0.42
C ILE A 50 -7.72 -2.81 -0.22
N HIS A 51 -8.28 -1.91 -1.04
CA HIS A 51 -9.49 -2.14 -1.81
C HIS A 51 -9.42 -1.40 -3.15
N ASN A 52 -10.50 -1.44 -3.93
CA ASN A 52 -10.61 -0.74 -5.19
C ASN A 52 -10.30 0.76 -5.04
N ILE A 53 -9.54 1.29 -6.00
CA ILE A 53 -9.42 2.73 -6.22
C ILE A 53 -10.69 3.17 -6.95
N LEU A 54 -11.46 4.06 -6.33
CA LEU A 54 -12.70 4.58 -6.90
C LEU A 54 -12.41 5.76 -7.85
N ALA A 55 -13.39 6.10 -8.70
CA ALA A 55 -13.21 7.07 -9.78
C ALA A 55 -12.92 8.50 -9.30
N GLU A 56 -13.32 8.84 -8.07
CA GLU A 56 -13.13 10.13 -7.43
C GLU A 56 -11.72 10.34 -6.85
N ILE A 57 -10.88 9.30 -6.82
CA ILE A 57 -9.52 9.42 -6.28
C ILE A 57 -8.65 10.19 -7.27
N ALA A 58 -8.11 11.33 -6.81
CA ALA A 58 -7.21 12.17 -7.60
C ALA A 58 -6.00 11.36 -8.11
N PRO A 59 -5.64 11.45 -9.40
CA PRO A 59 -4.55 10.67 -10.00
C PRO A 59 -3.20 10.83 -9.28
N GLU A 60 -2.91 12.02 -8.75
CA GLU A 60 -1.66 12.33 -8.05
C GLU A 60 -1.51 11.49 -6.78
N LYS A 61 -2.62 11.15 -6.12
CA LYS A 61 -2.61 10.25 -4.96
C LYS A 61 -2.23 8.83 -5.36
N VAL A 62 -2.75 8.35 -6.50
CA VAL A 62 -2.42 7.02 -7.03
C VAL A 62 -0.94 6.94 -7.43
N ILE A 63 -0.44 7.98 -8.10
CA ILE A 63 0.98 8.08 -8.46
C ILE A 63 1.87 8.09 -7.21
N ALA A 64 1.53 8.90 -6.20
CA ALA A 64 2.29 8.97 -4.97
C ALA A 64 2.29 7.64 -4.19
N MET A 65 1.16 6.93 -4.17
CA MET A 65 1.04 5.59 -3.59
C MET A 65 2.01 4.60 -4.26
N TYR A 66 1.96 4.47 -5.59
CA TYR A 66 2.87 3.53 -6.28
C TYR A 66 4.33 3.93 -6.21
N GLN A 67 4.63 5.23 -6.26
CA GLN A 67 5.99 5.71 -6.02
C GLN A 67 6.46 5.29 -4.62
N ALA A 68 5.69 5.56 -3.57
CA ALA A 68 6.06 5.22 -2.19
C ALA A 68 6.27 3.71 -1.96
N ALA A 69 5.52 2.86 -2.66
CA ALA A 69 5.66 1.40 -2.57
C ALA A 69 6.91 0.83 -3.28
N SER A 70 7.58 1.63 -4.11
CA SER A 70 8.70 1.20 -4.96
C SER A 70 10.09 1.58 -4.44
N TRP A 71 10.20 2.17 -3.24
CA TRP A 71 11.47 2.56 -2.62
C TRP A 71 11.87 1.63 -1.48
#